data_AF-A0A256XVF3-F1
#
_entry.id   AF-A0A256XVF3-F1
#
_cell.length_a   1.000
_cell.length_b   1.000
_cell.length_c   1.000
_cell.angle_alpha   90.00
_cell.angle_beta   90.00
_cell.angle_gamma   90.00
#
_symmetry.space_group_name_H-M   'P 1'
#
loop_
_entity.id
_entity.type
_entity.pdbx_description
1 polymer ?
#
loop_
_entity_poly.entity_id
_entity_poly.type
_entity_poly.pdbx_seq_one_letter_code
_entity_poly.pdbx_strand_id
1 'polypeptide(L)'
;MVIINMIIVKRFRDEERLEKLPRNLLIYGRRKTGKTFLIKHLFKNSHYFFVKRGGGIFYENLGENLEYKAFIILLDRLFDEGKLVIIDEFHRLPDEFLDYLHLKAPLNVILITSTLHLVKKILKPGSPLTGLFYEYRLDLIDERDILVNLKEYIADPFKLVEYSVYLREPILLRSFTKDIELFDILKGFRLTVPALLGEIFT
;
A
#
# COMPACT_ATOMS: atom_id res chain seq x y z
N MET A 1 20.48 3.47 -24.24
CA MET A 1 20.54 4.62 -23.32
C MET A 1 19.22 4.62 -22.54
N VAL A 2 19.24 4.41 -21.22
CA VAL A 2 18.02 4.33 -20.40
C VAL A 2 18.01 5.55 -19.49
N ILE A 3 17.14 6.50 -19.78
CA ILE A 3 16.90 7.66 -18.91
C ILE A 3 15.72 7.28 -18.01
N ILE A 4 16.00 7.04 -16.72
CA ILE A 4 14.96 6.78 -15.70
C ILE A 4 14.65 8.10 -15.00
N ASN A 5 13.83 8.95 -15.61
CA ASN A 5 13.16 9.99 -14.86
C ASN A 5 11.94 9.37 -14.17
N MET A 6 12.14 8.92 -12.92
CA MET A 6 11.03 8.41 -12.11
C MET A 6 10.23 9.58 -11.57
N ILE A 7 9.04 9.81 -12.13
CA ILE A 7 8.10 10.80 -11.63
C ILE A 7 7.43 10.24 -10.37
N ILE A 8 7.67 10.87 -9.23
CA ILE A 8 7.00 10.54 -7.96
C ILE A 8 5.82 11.48 -7.81
N VAL A 9 4.61 10.92 -7.80
CA VAL A 9 3.39 11.68 -7.53
C VAL A 9 3.11 11.64 -6.04
N LYS A 10 3.02 12.82 -5.44
CA LYS A 10 2.61 13.01 -4.04
C LYS A 10 1.09 12.94 -3.93
N ARG A 11 0.58 12.09 -3.04
CA ARG A 11 -0.86 11.87 -2.80
C ARG A 11 -1.35 12.79 -1.67
N PHE A 12 -1.37 14.10 -1.90
CA PHE A 12 -1.55 15.11 -0.83
C PHE A 12 -2.75 14.83 0.09
N ARG A 13 -3.91 14.44 -0.47
CA ARG A 13 -5.10 14.17 0.36
C ARG A 13 -4.98 12.87 1.15
N ASP A 14 -4.37 11.83 0.58
CA ASP A 14 -4.17 10.59 1.32
C ASP A 14 -3.18 10.80 2.47
N GLU A 15 -2.08 11.53 2.21
CA GLU A 15 -1.11 11.88 3.24
C GLU A 15 -1.76 12.67 4.39
N GLU A 16 -2.51 13.74 4.07
CA GLU A 16 -3.18 14.56 5.06
C GLU A 16 -4.17 13.76 5.93
N ARG A 17 -4.91 12.83 5.32
CA ARG A 17 -5.86 11.96 6.04
C ARG A 17 -5.12 10.96 6.92
N LEU A 18 -4.10 10.29 6.39
CA LEU A 18 -3.31 9.29 7.12
C LEU A 18 -2.55 9.89 8.31
N GLU A 19 -2.03 11.12 8.17
CA GLU A 19 -1.32 11.81 9.25
C GLU A 19 -2.19 12.01 10.50
N LYS A 20 -3.50 12.28 10.29
CA LYS A 20 -4.48 12.53 11.37
C LYS A 20 -5.03 11.28 12.04
N LEU A 21 -4.78 10.09 11.48
CA LEU A 21 -5.28 8.83 12.04
C LEU A 21 -4.31 8.27 13.10
N PRO A 22 -4.80 7.45 14.04
CA PRO A 22 -3.95 6.73 14.97
C PRO A 22 -3.10 5.67 14.25
N ARG A 23 -2.17 5.03 14.96
CA ARG A 23 -1.15 4.16 14.34
C ARG A 23 -1.46 2.65 14.43
N ASN A 24 -2.63 2.28 14.93
CA ASN A 24 -3.26 0.96 14.74
C ASN A 24 -4.13 0.98 13.47
N LEU A 25 -3.51 0.83 12.29
CA LEU A 25 -4.19 0.97 11.00
C LEU A 25 -4.30 -0.37 10.25
N LEU A 26 -5.45 -0.60 9.64
CA LEU A 26 -5.65 -1.62 8.60
C LEU A 26 -5.79 -0.92 7.25
N ILE A 27 -4.73 -1.01 6.45
CA ILE A 27 -4.65 -0.37 5.14
C ILE A 27 -4.93 -1.41 4.06
N TYR A 28 -5.94 -1.14 3.24
CA TYR A 28 -6.36 -2.06 2.19
C TYR A 28 -6.75 -1.35 0.90
N GLY A 29 -6.85 -2.12 -0.18
CA GLY A 29 -7.22 -1.60 -1.49
C GLY A 29 -6.69 -2.49 -2.61
N ARG A 30 -7.07 -2.21 -3.86
CA ARG A 30 -6.70 -3.02 -5.01
C ARG A 30 -5.19 -3.19 -5.15
N ARG A 31 -4.75 -4.28 -5.77
CA ARG A 31 -3.34 -4.51 -6.12
C ARG A 31 -2.83 -3.34 -6.98
N LYS A 32 -1.56 -2.96 -6.78
CA LYS A 32 -0.85 -1.91 -7.53
C LYS A 32 -1.34 -0.46 -7.34
N THR A 33 -2.19 -0.17 -6.36
CA THR A 33 -2.58 1.21 -6.00
C THR A 33 -1.51 2.00 -5.22
N GLY A 34 -0.32 1.43 -4.99
CA GLY A 34 0.79 2.13 -4.34
C GLY A 34 0.77 2.14 -2.80
N LYS A 35 -0.05 1.30 -2.16
CA LYS A 35 -0.15 1.16 -0.68
C LYS A 35 1.21 1.13 0.02
N THR A 36 1.99 0.09 -0.24
CA THR A 36 3.31 -0.12 0.38
C THR A 36 4.24 1.07 0.17
N PHE A 37 4.22 1.66 -1.03
CA PHE A 37 5.06 2.81 -1.35
C PHE A 37 4.67 4.05 -0.54
N LEU A 38 3.38 4.39 -0.48
CA LEU A 38 2.87 5.53 0.28
C LEU A 38 3.19 5.41 1.77
N ILE A 39 2.90 4.24 2.36
CA ILE A 39 3.01 4.04 3.81
C ILE A 39 4.48 4.02 4.24
N LYS A 40 5.36 3.39 3.47
CA LYS A 40 6.81 3.48 3.72
C LYS A 40 7.34 4.90 3.58
N HIS A 41 6.84 5.67 2.61
CA HIS A 41 7.24 7.06 2.42
C HIS A 41 6.83 7.95 3.60
N LEU A 42 5.62 7.77 4.14
CA LEU A 42 5.12 8.53 5.29
C LEU A 42 5.80 8.11 6.60
N PHE A 43 5.99 6.81 6.80
CA PHE A 43 6.48 6.26 8.06
C PHE A 43 7.91 5.70 7.92
N LYS A 44 8.86 6.56 7.53
CA LYS A 44 10.25 6.17 7.19
C LYS A 44 11.01 5.46 8.33
N ASN A 45 10.69 5.79 9.57
CA ASN A 45 11.36 5.24 10.76
C ASN A 45 10.68 3.97 11.30
N SER A 46 9.75 3.37 10.54
CA SER A 46 9.06 2.15 10.94
C SER A 46 9.89 0.89 10.67
N HIS A 47 9.53 -0.19 11.36
CA HIS A 47 10.04 -1.53 11.10
C HIS A 47 9.13 -2.22 10.09
N TYR A 48 9.67 -2.54 8.91
CA TYR A 48 8.87 -3.07 7.81
C TYR A 48 9.08 -4.57 7.62
N PHE A 49 7.98 -5.31 7.67
CA PHE A 49 7.91 -6.74 7.45
C PHE A 49 7.04 -7.04 6.23
N PHE A 50 7.55 -7.87 5.31
CA PHE A 50 6.79 -8.36 4.17
C PHE A 50 6.61 -9.87 4.26
N VAL A 51 5.36 -10.32 4.31
CA VAL A 51 5.05 -11.75 4.40
C VAL A 51 5.00 -12.35 3.00
N LYS A 52 5.94 -13.25 2.71
CA LYS A 52 6.08 -13.92 1.43
C LYS A 52 4.96 -14.94 1.21
N ARG A 53 4.75 -15.31 -0.05
CA ARG A 53 3.97 -16.50 -0.38
C ARG A 53 4.71 -17.73 0.16
N GLY A 54 4.01 -18.59 0.90
CA GLY A 54 4.61 -19.77 1.55
C GLY A 54 5.13 -19.55 2.98
N GLY A 55 4.86 -18.39 3.61
CA GLY A 55 5.00 -18.20 5.06
C GLY A 55 6.31 -17.57 5.55
N GLY A 56 7.33 -17.40 4.70
CA GLY A 56 8.56 -16.69 5.09
C GLY A 56 8.33 -15.18 5.28
N ILE A 57 9.00 -14.56 6.25
CA ILE A 57 8.80 -13.15 6.59
C ILE A 57 10.09 -12.38 6.29
N PHE A 58 10.05 -11.45 5.35
CA PHE A 58 11.21 -10.60 5.07
C PHE A 58 11.18 -9.37 5.96
N TYR A 59 12.24 -9.15 6.73
CA TYR A 59 12.42 -7.96 7.54
C TYR A 59 13.38 -7.01 6.83
N GLU A 60 12.83 -5.90 6.31
CA GLU A 60 13.58 -5.04 5.40
C GLU A 60 14.70 -4.26 6.11
N ASN A 61 14.50 -3.86 7.36
CA ASN A 61 15.50 -3.07 8.09
C ASN A 61 16.81 -3.87 8.33
N LEU A 62 16.75 -5.21 8.36
CA LEU A 62 17.92 -6.08 8.46
C LEU A 62 18.27 -6.77 7.13
N GLY A 63 17.38 -6.71 6.12
CA GLY A 63 17.61 -7.34 4.83
C GLY A 63 17.56 -8.88 4.86
N GLU A 64 16.85 -9.47 5.82
CA GLU A 64 16.89 -10.91 6.08
C GLU A 64 15.50 -11.56 6.15
N ASN A 65 15.46 -12.89 6.12
CA ASN A 65 14.23 -13.66 6.33
C ASN A 65 14.17 -14.16 7.76
N LEU A 66 13.02 -13.98 8.37
CA LEU A 66 12.68 -14.48 9.70
C LEU A 66 11.73 -15.66 9.59
N GLU A 67 11.94 -16.63 10.46
CA GLU A 67 10.92 -17.61 10.80
C GLU A 67 9.84 -16.98 11.68
N TYR A 68 8.64 -17.57 11.66
CA TYR A 68 7.49 -17.03 12.40
C TYR A 68 7.76 -16.83 13.90
N LYS A 69 8.43 -17.78 14.55
CA LYS A 69 8.77 -17.67 15.98
C LYS A 69 9.71 -16.50 16.27
N ALA A 70 10.75 -16.32 15.45
CA ALA A 70 11.68 -15.19 15.59
C ALA A 70 10.97 -13.85 15.35
N PHE A 71 10.06 -13.83 14.37
CA PHE A 71 9.22 -12.67 14.09
C PHE A 71 8.34 -12.28 15.28
N ILE A 72 7.66 -13.22 15.94
CA ILE A 72 6.81 -12.92 17.11
C ILE A 72 7.64 -12.35 18.27
N ILE A 73 8.80 -12.95 18.57
CA ILE A 73 9.70 -12.45 19.64
C ILE A 73 10.17 -11.02 19.34
N LEU A 74 10.53 -10.75 18.08
CA LEU A 74 10.93 -9.41 17.66
C LEU A 74 9.76 -8.43 17.73
N LEU A 75 8.55 -8.82 17.31
CA LEU A 75 7.36 -7.99 17.39
C LEU A 75 7.04 -7.57 18.82
N ASP A 76 7.07 -8.50 19.77
CA ASP A 76 6.85 -8.19 21.19
C ASP A 76 7.80 -7.10 21.66
N ARG A 77 9.09 -7.27 21.38
CA ARG A 77 10.11 -6.26 21.73
C ARG A 77 9.83 -4.91 21.08
N LEU A 78 9.48 -4.88 19.80
CA LEU A 78 9.20 -3.63 19.07
C LEU A 78 7.96 -2.93 19.61
N PHE A 79 6.93 -3.70 19.99
CA PHE A 79 5.73 -3.15 20.61
C PHE A 79 6.02 -2.56 21.98
N ASP A 80 6.77 -3.27 22.83
CA ASP A 80 7.18 -2.79 24.15
C ASP A 80 8.06 -1.53 24.07
N GLU A 81 8.93 -1.43 23.04
CA GLU A 81 9.74 -0.24 22.75
C GLU A 81 8.94 0.92 22.10
N GLY A 82 7.64 0.74 21.85
CA GLY A 82 6.79 1.74 21.21
C GLY A 82 7.15 2.02 19.74
N LYS A 83 7.86 1.11 19.08
CA LYS A 83 8.28 1.25 17.66
C LYS A 83 7.10 1.03 16.74
N LEU A 84 6.99 1.84 15.69
CA LEU A 84 5.98 1.63 14.66
C LEU A 84 6.35 0.45 13.78
N VAL A 85 5.45 -0.52 13.67
CA VAL A 85 5.62 -1.73 12.85
C VAL A 85 4.68 -1.67 11.64
N ILE A 86 5.18 -1.98 10.45
CA ILE A 86 4.38 -2.21 9.26
C ILE A 86 4.48 -3.67 8.86
N ILE A 87 3.34 -4.34 8.67
CA ILE A 87 3.28 -5.75 8.24
C ILE A 87 2.47 -5.83 6.96
N ASP A 88 3.15 -6.01 5.84
CA ASP A 88 2.56 -6.10 4.51
C ASP A 88 2.24 -7.54 4.12
N GLU A 89 1.08 -7.73 3.50
CA GLU A 89 0.49 -9.01 3.16
C GLU A 89 0.34 -9.94 4.39
N PHE A 90 0.03 -9.34 5.57
CA PHE A 90 -0.07 -10.02 6.87
C PHE A 90 -0.99 -11.25 6.87
N HIS A 91 -1.97 -11.26 5.96
CA HIS A 91 -2.94 -12.33 5.77
C HIS A 91 -2.38 -13.68 5.33
N ARG A 92 -1.08 -13.71 5.01
CA ARG A 92 -0.34 -14.93 4.71
C ARG A 92 0.27 -15.57 5.97
N LEU A 93 0.20 -14.89 7.11
CA LEU A 93 0.57 -15.45 8.40
C LEU A 93 -0.49 -16.44 8.88
N PRO A 94 -0.13 -17.37 9.79
CA PRO A 94 -1.08 -18.24 10.47
C PRO A 94 -2.22 -17.48 11.16
N ASP A 95 -3.40 -18.08 11.27
CA ASP A 95 -4.58 -17.45 11.91
C ASP A 95 -4.30 -17.07 13.38
N GLU A 96 -3.47 -17.83 14.09
CA GLU A 96 -3.00 -17.51 15.46
C GLU A 96 -2.32 -16.13 15.58
N PHE A 97 -1.83 -15.57 14.47
CA PHE A 97 -1.30 -14.20 14.44
C PHE A 97 -2.39 -13.16 14.74
N LEU A 98 -3.63 -13.40 14.29
CA LEU A 98 -4.74 -12.49 14.56
C LEU A 98 -5.15 -12.56 16.03
N ASP A 99 -5.14 -13.74 16.64
CA ASP A 99 -5.37 -13.93 18.07
C ASP A 99 -4.28 -13.24 18.89
N TYR A 100 -3.02 -13.36 18.48
CA TYR A 100 -1.89 -12.65 19.07
C TYR A 100 -2.10 -11.12 19.05
N LEU A 101 -2.48 -10.56 17.90
CA LEU A 101 -2.76 -9.11 17.80
C LEU A 101 -3.96 -8.71 18.68
N HIS A 102 -4.99 -9.54 18.76
CA HIS A 102 -6.15 -9.28 19.60
C HIS A 102 -5.78 -9.23 21.09
N LEU A 103 -4.97 -10.17 21.55
CA LEU A 103 -4.50 -10.22 22.94
C LEU A 103 -3.59 -9.04 23.30
N LYS A 104 -2.70 -8.65 22.39
CA LYS A 104 -1.75 -7.55 22.63
C LYS A 104 -2.36 -6.17 22.46
N ALA A 105 -3.38 -6.04 21.61
CA ALA A 105 -4.03 -4.80 21.23
C ALA A 105 -3.06 -3.61 20.94
N PRO A 106 -2.03 -3.79 20.10
CA PRO A 106 -1.00 -2.78 19.87
C PRO A 106 -1.53 -1.51 19.20
N LEU A 107 -1.04 -0.34 19.63
CA LEU A 107 -1.42 0.97 19.08
C LEU A 107 -0.43 1.49 18.00
N ASN A 108 0.64 0.76 17.75
CA ASN A 108 1.80 1.11 16.93
C ASN A 108 2.04 0.10 15.80
N VAL A 109 0.96 -0.36 15.15
CA VAL A 109 1.03 -1.35 14.07
C VAL A 109 0.14 -0.98 12.87
N ILE A 110 0.72 -1.05 11.69
CA ILE A 110 0.04 -0.85 10.41
C ILE A 110 0.04 -2.16 9.65
N LEU A 111 -1.15 -2.72 9.43
CA LEU A 111 -1.36 -3.91 8.62
C LEU A 111 -1.71 -3.50 7.20
N ILE A 112 -1.04 -4.08 6.19
CA ILE A 112 -1.34 -3.81 4.77
C ILE A 112 -1.80 -5.09 4.07
N THR A 113 -2.86 -4.99 3.27
CA THR A 113 -3.32 -6.10 2.42
C THR A 113 -3.90 -5.62 1.09
N SER A 114 -3.64 -6.35 0.02
CA SER A 114 -4.33 -6.14 -1.26
C SER A 114 -5.66 -6.91 -1.38
N THR A 115 -5.98 -7.77 -0.41
CA THR A 115 -7.07 -8.74 -0.49
C THR A 115 -8.35 -8.18 0.16
N LEU A 116 -9.25 -7.60 -0.64
CA LEU A 116 -10.52 -7.05 -0.16
C LEU A 116 -11.43 -8.12 0.48
N HIS A 117 -11.44 -9.34 -0.07
CA HIS A 117 -12.21 -10.45 0.48
C HIS A 117 -11.82 -10.77 1.92
N LEU A 118 -10.52 -10.76 2.21
CA LEU A 118 -9.99 -11.01 3.54
C LEU A 118 -10.38 -9.88 4.50
N VAL A 119 -10.27 -8.62 4.09
CA VAL A 119 -10.71 -7.49 4.91
C VAL A 119 -12.16 -7.67 5.33
N LYS A 120 -13.04 -8.06 4.39
CA LYS A 120 -14.44 -8.39 4.71
C LYS A 120 -14.58 -9.56 5.68
N LYS A 121 -13.70 -10.57 5.65
CA LYS A 121 -13.69 -11.71 6.61
C LYS A 121 -13.24 -11.27 8.00
N ILE A 122 -12.19 -10.45 8.07
CA ILE A 122 -11.56 -9.96 9.31
C ILE A 122 -12.39 -8.87 10.00
N LEU A 123 -13.29 -8.20 9.27
CA LEU A 123 -14.19 -7.19 9.83
C LEU A 123 -15.61 -7.72 10.08
N LYS A 124 -15.85 -9.04 9.93
CA LYS A 124 -17.16 -9.62 10.27
C LYS A 124 -17.40 -9.56 11.78
N PRO A 125 -18.66 -9.43 12.22
CA PRO A 125 -19.02 -9.63 13.62
C PRO A 125 -18.45 -10.95 14.16
N GLY A 126 -17.77 -10.87 15.31
CA GLY A 126 -17.10 -12.02 15.93
C GLY A 126 -15.64 -12.25 15.50
N SER A 127 -15.09 -11.43 14.60
CA SER A 127 -13.66 -11.48 14.27
C SER A 127 -12.79 -10.83 15.37
N PRO A 128 -11.64 -11.42 15.74
CA PRO A 128 -10.72 -10.89 16.77
C PRO A 128 -10.25 -9.46 16.52
N LEU A 129 -10.22 -9.01 15.27
CA LEU A 129 -9.71 -7.68 14.91
C LEU A 129 -10.79 -6.59 14.87
N THR A 130 -12.06 -6.93 15.09
CA THR A 130 -13.18 -5.98 15.01
C THR A 130 -13.01 -4.92 16.10
N GLY A 131 -12.91 -3.65 15.71
CA GLY A 131 -12.74 -2.53 16.63
C GLY A 131 -11.30 -2.30 17.14
N LEU A 132 -10.34 -3.17 16.77
CA LEU A 132 -8.94 -3.00 17.15
C LEU A 132 -8.17 -2.07 16.21
N PHE A 133 -8.55 -2.02 14.94
CA PHE A 133 -7.85 -1.27 13.90
C PHE A 133 -8.75 -0.21 13.26
N TYR A 134 -8.16 0.95 12.97
CA TYR A 134 -8.78 1.94 12.11
C TYR A 134 -8.58 1.56 10.65
N GLU A 135 -9.67 1.51 9.92
CA GLU A 135 -9.68 1.13 8.52
C GLU A 135 -9.32 2.29 7.61
N TYR A 136 -8.37 2.06 6.70
CA TYR A 136 -8.05 3.00 5.63
C TYR A 136 -8.02 2.30 4.28
N ARG A 137 -9.03 2.61 3.46
CA ARG A 137 -9.07 2.16 2.06
C ARG A 137 -8.26 3.11 1.18
N LEU A 138 -7.19 2.61 0.58
CA LEU A 138 -6.41 3.33 -0.43
C LEU A 138 -6.84 2.92 -1.85
N ASP A 139 -7.50 3.84 -2.53
CA ASP A 139 -7.94 3.70 -3.92
C ASP A 139 -6.96 4.37 -4.90
N LEU A 140 -7.43 4.63 -6.12
CA LEU A 140 -6.70 5.41 -7.12
C LEU A 140 -6.30 6.79 -6.58
N ILE A 141 -5.26 7.36 -7.16
CA ILE A 141 -4.83 8.72 -6.81
C ILE A 141 -5.94 9.71 -7.20
N ASP A 142 -6.13 10.75 -6.39
CA ASP A 142 -7.08 11.81 -6.70
C ASP A 142 -6.60 12.60 -7.93
N GLU A 143 -7.50 12.90 -8.87
CA GLU A 143 -7.20 13.64 -10.11
C GLU A 143 -6.52 14.97 -9.80
N ARG A 144 -6.98 15.65 -8.76
CA ARG A 144 -6.44 16.95 -8.38
C ARG A 144 -5.01 16.81 -7.83
N ASP A 145 -4.56 15.61 -7.43
CA ASP A 145 -3.18 15.35 -7.00
C ASP A 145 -2.35 15.16 -8.26
N ILE A 146 -2.88 14.44 -9.25
CA ILE A 146 -2.23 14.30 -10.56
C ILE A 146 -2.03 15.67 -11.21
N LEU A 147 -3.07 16.51 -11.26
CA LEU A 147 -2.98 17.86 -11.81
C LEU A 147 -1.87 18.69 -11.15
N VAL A 148 -1.84 18.72 -9.81
CA VAL A 148 -0.86 19.51 -9.05
C VAL A 148 0.56 18.98 -9.25
N ASN A 149 0.74 17.65 -9.30
CA ASN A 149 2.05 17.05 -9.51
C ASN A 149 2.55 17.19 -10.96
N LEU A 150 1.67 17.11 -11.96
CA LEU A 150 2.05 17.04 -13.37
C LEU A 150 2.02 18.37 -14.13
N LYS A 151 1.49 19.46 -13.54
CA LYS A 151 1.44 20.78 -14.20
C LYS A 151 2.82 21.32 -14.65
N GLU A 152 3.90 20.95 -13.95
CA GLU A 152 5.27 21.35 -14.31
C GLU A 152 5.88 20.44 -15.40
N TYR A 153 5.21 19.33 -15.72
CA TYR A 153 5.66 18.34 -16.70
C TYR A 153 4.89 18.42 -18.01
N ILE A 154 3.63 18.88 -17.98
CA ILE A 154 2.73 18.98 -19.14
C ILE A 154 2.26 20.42 -19.27
N ALA A 155 2.78 21.13 -20.28
CA ALA A 155 2.47 22.54 -20.51
C ALA A 155 1.06 22.76 -21.11
N ASP A 156 0.56 21.81 -21.89
CA ASP A 156 -0.77 21.88 -22.51
C ASP A 156 -1.87 21.59 -21.45
N PRO A 157 -2.73 22.57 -21.12
CA PRO A 157 -3.77 22.39 -20.11
C PRO A 157 -4.81 21.33 -20.47
N PHE A 158 -5.14 21.16 -21.76
CA PHE A 158 -6.12 20.16 -22.19
C PHE A 158 -5.55 18.75 -22.01
N LYS A 159 -4.31 18.52 -22.46
CA LYS A 159 -3.60 17.25 -22.20
C LYS A 159 -3.43 16.99 -20.71
N LEU A 160 -3.10 18.00 -19.92
CA LEU A 160 -2.93 17.85 -18.48
C LEU A 160 -4.24 17.38 -17.81
N VAL A 161 -5.39 17.96 -18.19
CA VAL A 161 -6.70 17.53 -17.69
C VAL A 161 -7.01 16.10 -18.13
N GLU A 162 -6.82 15.77 -19.40
CA GLU A 162 -7.02 14.41 -19.91
C GLU A 162 -6.16 13.40 -19.15
N TYR A 163 -4.85 13.66 -19.06
CA TYR A 163 -3.89 12.76 -18.42
C TYR A 163 -4.18 12.61 -16.93
N SER A 164 -4.72 13.64 -16.28
CA SER A 164 -5.09 13.59 -14.87
C SER A 164 -6.13 12.53 -14.53
N VAL A 165 -6.97 12.15 -15.49
CA VAL A 165 -7.99 11.11 -15.33
C VAL A 165 -7.38 9.71 -15.38
N TYR A 166 -6.45 9.49 -16.31
CA TYR A 166 -5.86 8.17 -16.53
C TYR A 166 -4.68 7.90 -15.59
N LEU A 167 -3.81 8.88 -15.40
CA LEU A 167 -2.61 8.76 -14.56
C LEU A 167 -2.93 8.73 -13.05
N ARG A 168 -4.20 8.69 -12.66
CA ARG A 168 -4.61 8.28 -11.30
C ARG A 168 -4.16 6.88 -10.94
N GLU A 169 -4.02 6.02 -11.96
CA GLU A 169 -3.59 4.65 -11.82
C GLU A 169 -2.06 4.58 -11.69
N PRO A 170 -1.51 4.16 -10.53
CA PRO A 170 -0.07 4.20 -10.31
C PRO A 170 0.73 3.31 -11.27
N ILE A 171 0.11 2.27 -11.86
CA ILE A 171 0.80 1.47 -12.86
C ILE A 171 1.08 2.25 -14.15
N LEU A 172 0.19 3.17 -14.54
CA LEU A 172 0.38 4.02 -15.72
C LEU A 172 1.42 5.10 -15.44
N LEU A 173 1.40 5.68 -14.25
CA LEU A 173 2.42 6.67 -13.81
C LEU A 173 3.84 6.11 -13.85
N ARG A 174 4.05 4.83 -13.52
CA ARG A 174 5.38 4.21 -13.58
C ARG A 174 5.98 4.18 -14.98
N SER A 175 5.13 4.15 -16.00
CA SER A 175 5.52 4.14 -17.41
C SER A 175 5.40 5.53 -18.05
N PHE A 176 4.93 6.52 -17.31
CA PHE A 176 4.80 7.88 -17.80
C PHE A 176 6.17 8.57 -17.84
N THR A 177 6.53 9.04 -19.03
CA THR A 177 7.66 9.93 -19.26
C THR A 177 7.19 11.12 -20.10
N LYS A 178 7.93 12.22 -20.09
CA LYS A 178 7.56 13.43 -20.87
C LYS A 178 7.43 13.16 -22.38
N ASP A 179 8.09 12.11 -22.87
CA ASP A 179 8.23 11.83 -24.30
C ASP A 179 7.26 10.74 -24.80
N ILE A 180 6.43 10.16 -23.93
CA ILE A 180 5.50 9.09 -24.31
C ILE A 180 4.06 9.61 -24.20
N GLU A 181 3.31 9.52 -25.30
CA GLU A 181 1.89 9.84 -25.32
C GLU A 181 1.08 8.81 -24.52
N LEU A 182 0.03 9.27 -23.84
CA LEU A 182 -0.80 8.43 -22.98
C LEU A 182 -1.34 7.20 -23.72
N PHE A 183 -1.74 7.37 -24.98
CA PHE A 183 -2.27 6.28 -25.80
C PHE A 183 -1.27 5.13 -25.99
N ASP A 184 0.02 5.45 -26.09
CA ASP A 184 1.08 4.43 -26.23
C ASP A 184 1.33 3.70 -24.90
N ILE A 185 1.23 4.41 -23.77
CA ILE A 185 1.24 3.78 -22.44
C ILE A 185 0.08 2.78 -22.32
N LEU A 186 -1.14 3.21 -22.68
CA LEU A 186 -2.33 2.36 -22.59
C LEU A 186 -2.22 1.10 -23.45
N LYS A 187 -1.69 1.21 -24.68
CA LYS A 187 -1.39 0.06 -25.54
C LYS A 187 -0.42 -0.92 -24.87
N GLY A 188 0.59 -0.42 -24.17
CA GLY A 188 1.56 -1.24 -23.43
C GLY A 188 0.94 -2.10 -22.34
N PHE A 189 -0.20 -1.68 -21.76
CA PHE A 189 -0.88 -2.40 -20.67
C PHE A 189 -2.09 -3.23 -21.11
N ARG A 190 -2.23 -3.54 -22.41
CA ARG A 190 -3.39 -4.26 -22.96
C ARG A 190 -3.69 -5.60 -22.29
N LEU A 191 -2.68 -6.30 -21.76
CA LEU A 191 -2.85 -7.56 -21.03
C LEU A 191 -2.95 -7.36 -19.51
N THR A 192 -2.26 -6.36 -18.98
CA THR A 192 -2.20 -6.13 -17.53
C THR A 192 -3.49 -5.52 -16.99
N VAL A 193 -4.12 -4.59 -17.73
CA VAL A 193 -5.37 -3.96 -17.30
C VAL A 193 -6.50 -4.99 -17.14
N PRO A 194 -6.76 -5.89 -18.11
CA PRO A 194 -7.76 -6.96 -17.93
C PRO A 194 -7.43 -7.89 -16.76
N ALA A 195 -6.16 -8.27 -16.57
CA ALA A 195 -5.76 -9.13 -15.46
C ALA A 195 -6.03 -8.47 -14.09
N LEU A 196 -5.73 -7.18 -13.94
CA LEU A 196 -6.01 -6.43 -12.72
C LEU A 196 -7.51 -6.22 -12.48
N LEU A 197 -8.32 -6.11 -13.54
CA LEU A 197 -9.78 -6.07 -13.43
C LEU A 197 -10.35 -7.43 -13.03
N GLY A 198 -9.82 -8.53 -13.56
CA GLY A 198 -10.22 -9.89 -13.18
C GLY A 198 -10.06 -10.16 -11.69
N GLU A 199 -9.00 -9.62 -11.06
CA GLU A 199 -8.78 -9.70 -9.59
C GLU A 199 -9.87 -8.99 -8.77
N ILE A 200 -10.71 -8.13 -9.36
CA ILE A 200 -11.81 -7.43 -8.65
C ILE A 200 -13.07 -8.30 -8.59
N PHE A 201 -13.27 -9.13 -9.61
CA PHE A 201 -14.50 -9.91 -9.80
C PHE A 201 -14.35 -11.40 -9.44
N THR A 202 -13.16 -11.81 -8.99
CA THR A 202 -12.82 -13.17 -8.54
C THR A 202 -12.51 -13.16 -7.06
#